data_AF-A0A109BAT9-F1
#
_entry.id   AF-A0A109BAT9-F1
#
_cell.length_a   1.000
_cell.length_b   1.000
_cell.length_c   1.000
_cell.angle_alpha   90.00
_cell.angle_beta   90.00
_cell.angle_gamma   90.00
#
_symmetry.space_group_name_H-M   'P 1'
#
loop_
_entity.id
_entity.type
_entity.pdbx_description
1 polymer ?
#
loop_
_entity_poly.entity_id
_entity_poly.type
_entity_poly.pdbx_seq_one_letter_code
_entity_poly.pdbx_strand_id
1 'polypeptide(L)' 'MSTAITHSTSVRADVRIAALLALVFGFGLVFMTGFAHSSVLHNAAHDTRHSLSFPCH' A
#
# COMPACT_ATOMS: atom_id res chain seq x y z
N MET A 1 -40.30 -6.62 -12.07
CA MET A 1 -39.59 -5.94 -10.96
C MET A 1 -38.14 -5.77 -11.38
N SER A 2 -37.77 -4.59 -11.89
CA SER A 2 -36.37 -4.24 -12.16
C SER A 2 -35.93 -3.25 -11.11
N THR A 3 -35.11 -3.70 -10.16
CA THR A 3 -34.42 -2.84 -9.20
C THR A 3 -33.22 -2.21 -9.89
N ALA A 4 -33.31 -0.92 -10.21
CA ALA A 4 -32.15 -0.15 -10.62
C ALA A 4 -31.21 -0.01 -9.40
N ILE A 5 -29.99 -0.53 -9.51
CA ILE A 5 -28.95 -0.29 -8.51
C ILE A 5 -28.44 1.15 -8.70
N THR A 6 -29.08 2.09 -8.01
CA THR A 6 -28.53 3.44 -7.79
C THR A 6 -27.47 3.35 -6.72
N HIS A 7 -26.31 2.82 -7.08
CA HIS A 7 -25.14 2.85 -6.23
C HIS A 7 -23.96 2.91 -7.16
N SER A 8 -23.14 3.98 -7.11
CA SER A 8 -21.68 3.86 -7.38
C SER A 8 -20.91 5.15 -7.71
N THR A 9 -21.41 6.39 -7.63
CA THR A 9 -20.51 7.56 -7.84
C THR A 9 -19.64 7.87 -6.61
N SER A 10 -20.24 7.97 -5.42
CA SER A 10 -19.51 8.19 -4.16
C SER A 10 -18.54 7.05 -3.85
N VAL A 11 -19.01 5.80 -3.88
CA VAL A 11 -18.17 4.62 -3.60
C VAL A 11 -17.01 4.48 -4.60
N ARG A 12 -17.20 4.81 -5.88
CA ARG A 12 -16.09 4.82 -6.86
C ARG A 12 -15.08 5.93 -6.55
N ALA A 13 -15.51 7.08 -6.02
CA ALA A 13 -14.61 8.15 -5.59
C ALA A 13 -13.82 7.72 -4.33
N ASP A 14 -14.48 7.11 -3.35
CA ASP A 14 -13.84 6.63 -2.11
C ASP A 14 -12.76 5.58 -2.41
N VAL A 15 -13.04 4.61 -3.29
CA VAL A 15 -12.06 3.59 -3.70
C VAL A 15 -10.87 4.21 -4.42
N ARG A 16 -11.08 5.24 -5.25
CA ARG A 16 -9.97 5.93 -5.94
C ARG A 16 -9.10 6.70 -4.97
N ILE A 17 -9.69 7.37 -3.98
CA ILE A 17 -8.94 8.07 -2.93
C ILE A 17 -8.11 7.07 -2.13
N ALA A 18 -8.71 5.96 -1.69
CA ALA A 18 -8.00 4.90 -0.99
C ALA A 18 -6.84 4.31 -1.83
N ALA A 19 -7.07 4.07 -3.12
CA ALA A 19 -6.04 3.57 -4.04
C ALA A 19 -4.89 4.57 -4.21
N LEU A 20 -5.19 5.86 -4.36
CA LEU A 20 -4.17 6.91 -4.44
C LEU A 20 -3.36 7.03 -3.15
N LEU A 21 -4.01 6.94 -1.99
CA LEU A 21 -3.32 6.94 -0.70
C LEU A 21 -2.40 5.72 -0.56
N ALA A 22 -2.88 4.54 -0.92
CA ALA A 22 -2.07 3.32 -0.90
C ALA A 22 -0.89 3.42 -1.87
N LEU A 23 -1.09 3.99 -3.06
CA LEU A 23 -0.04 4.22 -4.05
C LEU A 23 1.03 5.16 -3.50
N VAL A 24 0.63 6.34 -3.03
CA VAL A 24 1.55 7.35 -2.47
C VAL A 24 2.30 6.78 -1.27
N PHE A 25 1.61 6.05 -0.38
CA PHE A 25 2.22 5.41 0.76
C PHE A 25 3.24 4.34 0.34
N GLY A 26 2.88 3.45 -0.58
CA GLY A 26 3.77 2.41 -1.09
C GLY A 26 5.02 2.98 -1.77
N PHE A 27 4.86 3.98 -2.65
CA PHE A 27 5.99 4.68 -3.23
C PHE A 27 6.83 5.39 -2.17
N GLY A 28 6.20 6.02 -1.19
CA GLY A 28 6.88 6.66 -0.07
C GLY A 28 7.78 5.68 0.69
N LEU A 29 7.29 4.49 1.01
CA LEU A 29 8.09 3.45 1.68
C LEU A 29 9.31 3.02 0.84
N VAL A 30 9.13 2.81 -0.46
CA VAL A 30 10.23 2.42 -1.36
C VAL A 30 11.28 3.52 -1.47
N PHE A 31 10.86 4.77 -1.67
CA PHE A 31 11.79 5.90 -1.75
C PHE A 31 12.50 6.14 -0.43
N MET A 32 11.76 6.14 0.69
CA MET A 32 12.35 6.47 1.98
C MET A 32 13.37 5.42 2.41
N THR A 33 13.12 4.14 2.18
CA THR A 33 14.06 3.06 2.50
C THR A 33 15.23 2.99 1.51
N GLY A 34 14.98 3.21 0.21
CA GLY A 34 16.01 3.17 -0.84
C GLY A 34 17.02 4.31 -0.77
N PHE A 35 16.60 5.50 -0.31
CA PHE A 35 17.45 6.68 -0.14
C PHE A 35 17.73 7.04 1.32
N ALA A 36 17.43 6.13 2.26
CA ALA A 36 17.76 6.33 3.68
C ALA A 36 19.28 6.40 3.86
N HIS A 37 19.77 7.50 4.43
CA HIS A 37 21.15 7.57 4.92
C HIS A 37 21.35 6.69 6.18
N SER A 38 20.27 6.39 6.89
CA SER A 38 20.29 5.52 8.07
C SER A 38 20.33 4.05 7.66
N SER A 39 21.45 3.37 7.96
CA SER A 39 21.61 1.93 7.78
C SER A 39 20.57 1.13 8.56
N VAL A 40 20.11 1.63 9.71
CA VAL A 40 19.07 0.98 10.51
C VAL A 40 17.76 0.88 9.74
N LEU A 41 17.33 1.98 9.10
CA LEU A 41 16.06 2.00 8.36
C LEU A 41 16.12 1.10 7.11
N HIS A 42 17.25 1.12 6.41
CA HIS A 42 17.48 0.26 5.25
C HIS A 42 17.51 -1.23 5.63
N ASN A 43 18.19 -1.58 6.73
CA ASN A 43 18.26 -2.94 7.24
C ASN A 43 16.89 -3.43 7.72
N ALA A 44 16.12 -2.60 8.44
CA ALA A 44 14.78 -2.96 8.88
C ALA A 44 13.84 -3.27 7.69
N ALA A 45 13.97 -2.52 6.59
CA ALA A 45 13.22 -2.78 5.36
C ALA A 45 13.63 -4.12 4.71
N HIS A 46 14.93 -4.43 4.71
CA HIS A 46 15.44 -5.73 4.26
C HIS A 46 15.00 -6.90 5.16
N ASP A 47 14.98 -6.73 6.47
CA ASP A 47 14.55 -7.78 7.40
C ASP A 47 13.05 -8.07 7.26
N THR A 48 12.25 -7.03 7.02
CA THR A 48 10.82 -7.15 6.74
C THR A 48 10.59 -7.99 5.49
N ARG A 49 11.33 -7.75 4.39
CA ARG A 49 11.17 -8.54 3.16
C ARG A 49 11.49 -10.03 3.38
N HIS A 50 12.50 -10.32 4.21
CA HIS A 50 12.86 -11.70 4.55
C HIS A 50 11.78 -12.35 5.43
N SER A 51 11.19 -11.58 6.36
CA SER A 51 10.10 -12.01 7.24
C SER A 51 8.80 -12.28 6.45
N LEU A 52 8.54 -11.51 5.40
CA LEU A 52 7.39 -11.72 4.50
C LEU A 52 7.58 -12.95 3.59
N SER A 53 8.82 -13.36 3.33
CA SER A 53 9.14 -14.61 2.62
C SER A 53 9.28 -15.83 3.53
N PHE A 54 9.21 -15.62 4.85
CA PHE A 54 9.23 -16.72 5.81
C PHE A 54 7.99 -17.57 5.58
N PRO A 55 8.11 -18.91 5.46
CA PRO A 55 6.99 -19.76 5.08
C PRO A 55 5.84 -19.56 6.07
N CYS A 56 4.71 -19.08 5.54
CA CYS A 56 3.43 -19.15 6.19
C CYS A 56 2.90 -20.59 6.08
N HIS A 57 3.59 -21.51 6.76
CA HIS A 57 3.03 -22.78 7.18
C HIS A 57 3.33 -22.97 8.66
#